data_AF-A0A7V3BSA7-F1
#
_entry.id   AF-A0A7V3BSA7-F1
#
_cell.length_a   1.000
_cell.length_b   1.000
_cell.length_c   1.000
_cell.angle_alpha   90.00
_cell.angle_beta   90.00
_cell.angle_gamma   90.00
#
_symmetry.space_group_name_H-M   'P 1'
#
loop_
_entity.id
_entity.type
_entity.pdbx_description
1 polymer ?
#
loop_
_entity_poly.entity_id
_entity_poly.type
_entity_poly.pdbx_seq_one_letter_code
_entity_poly.pdbx_strand_id
1 'polypeptide(L)'
;MTGYDLALRILIALPAGLAVGSFLTVAITRAPMGESLVRPRSRCPSCGAAIRPSDNVPVVSWLALRGRCRACGSRISPVYPLTELVCGGLFVAVALRFEDPWRVMLLAPFVALLVAVTVIDVRHRMIPNALLYPALLLTAPYVVVADLLGGSLDAVRAGVGFLAYGGGLLLVALVAPGGMGMGDVKLAALVGLALGGLGLSSVGVAAGAGILIGGVAAIVALVAGRGRKSSLPFGPSIAAGAILSVFAGPQLADLYLRLVGA
;
A
#
# COMPACT_ATOMS: atom_id res chain seq x y z
N MET A 1 -26.20 -0.74 7.95
CA MET A 1 -25.40 -1.85 8.50
C MET A 1 -26.04 -2.35 9.79
N THR A 2 -26.39 -3.63 9.88
CA THR A 2 -26.85 -4.23 11.15
C THR A 2 -25.64 -4.50 12.06
N GLY A 3 -25.86 -4.67 13.37
CA GLY A 3 -24.77 -5.00 14.31
C GLY A 3 -24.06 -6.32 13.97
N TYR A 4 -24.80 -7.29 13.43
CA TYR A 4 -24.26 -8.58 13.00
C TYR A 4 -23.37 -8.46 11.74
N ASP A 5 -23.76 -7.63 10.76
CA ASP A 5 -22.95 -7.38 9.55
C ASP A 5 -21.62 -6.69 9.91
N LEU A 6 -21.66 -5.71 10.83
CA LEU A 6 -20.46 -5.06 11.36
C LEU A 6 -19.50 -6.08 12.00
N ALA A 7 -20.00 -6.93 12.90
CA ALA A 7 -19.19 -7.92 13.60
C ALA A 7 -18.58 -8.93 12.64
N LEU A 8 -19.35 -9.41 11.66
CA LEU A 8 -18.89 -10.37 10.65
C LEU A 8 -17.77 -9.79 9.78
N ARG A 9 -17.93 -8.55 9.29
CA ARG A 9 -16.90 -7.85 8.50
C ARG A 9 -15.59 -7.72 9.28
N ILE A 10 -15.65 -7.33 10.55
CA ILE A 10 -14.46 -7.23 11.41
C ILE A 10 -13.82 -8.60 11.63
N LEU A 11 -14.63 -9.61 11.94
CA LEU A 11 -14.16 -10.97 12.23
C LEU A 11 -13.42 -11.61 11.05
N ILE A 12 -13.79 -11.27 9.82
CA ILE A 12 -13.13 -11.76 8.60
C ILE A 12 -11.94 -10.86 8.22
N ALA A 13 -12.14 -9.55 8.19
CA ALA A 13 -11.15 -8.60 7.67
C ALA A 13 -9.91 -8.49 8.57
N LEU A 14 -10.10 -8.51 9.90
CA LEU A 14 -8.98 -8.34 10.83
C LEU A 14 -7.97 -9.49 10.73
N PRO A 15 -8.35 -10.79 10.84
CA PRO A 15 -7.38 -11.89 10.68
C PRO A 15 -6.75 -11.93 9.29
N ALA A 16 -7.53 -11.63 8.24
CA ALA A 16 -7.00 -11.56 6.88
C ALA A 16 -5.92 -10.47 6.74
N GLY A 17 -6.19 -9.26 7.23
CA GLY A 17 -5.23 -8.16 7.20
C GLY A 17 -4.00 -8.40 8.06
N LEU A 18 -4.16 -9.03 9.23
CA LEU A 18 -3.04 -9.46 10.08
C LEU A 18 -2.15 -10.50 9.35
N ALA A 19 -2.76 -11.49 8.69
CA ALA A 19 -2.03 -12.51 7.93
C ALA A 19 -1.30 -11.92 6.72
N VAL A 20 -1.95 -11.04 5.96
CA VAL A 20 -1.33 -10.32 4.84
C VAL A 20 -0.21 -9.42 5.34
N GLY A 21 -0.42 -8.68 6.42
CA GLY A 21 0.62 -7.86 7.04
C GLY A 21 1.83 -8.69 7.46
N SER A 22 1.62 -9.88 8.02
CA SER A 22 2.70 -10.79 8.40
C SER A 22 3.50 -11.26 7.19
N PHE A 23 2.83 -11.64 6.10
CA PHE A 23 3.50 -11.93 4.82
C PHE A 23 4.29 -10.72 4.30
N LEU A 24 3.72 -9.52 4.39
CA LEU A 24 4.38 -8.29 3.95
C LEU A 24 5.63 -7.95 4.77
N THR A 25 5.75 -8.39 6.03
CA THR A 25 7.02 -8.24 6.77
C THR A 25 8.16 -9.06 6.14
N VAL A 26 7.84 -10.20 5.52
CA VAL A 26 8.79 -10.98 4.73
C VAL A 26 9.14 -10.23 3.44
N ALA A 27 8.14 -9.68 2.74
CA ALA A 27 8.35 -8.86 1.55
C ALA A 27 9.24 -7.64 1.82
N ILE A 28 8.99 -6.91 2.90
CA ILE A 28 9.75 -5.72 3.32
C ILE A 28 11.22 -6.05 3.53
N THR A 29 11.53 -7.24 4.06
CA THR A 29 12.91 -7.63 4.38
C THR A 29 13.64 -8.30 3.21
N ARG A 30 12.92 -9.07 2.38
CA ARG A 30 13.52 -9.88 1.31
C ARG A 30 13.52 -9.23 -0.07
N ALA A 31 12.45 -8.53 -0.44
CA ALA A 31 12.32 -7.95 -1.78
C ALA A 31 13.46 -6.97 -2.15
N PRO A 32 13.93 -6.09 -1.23
CA PRO A 32 15.06 -5.21 -1.53
C PRO A 32 16.37 -5.96 -1.80
N MET A 33 16.52 -7.15 -1.20
CA MET A 33 17.71 -8.00 -1.33
C MET A 33 17.63 -8.96 -2.53
N GLY A 34 16.53 -8.93 -3.31
CA GLY A 34 16.30 -9.87 -4.40
C GLY A 34 16.06 -11.31 -3.92
N GLU A 35 15.78 -11.51 -2.62
CA GLU A 35 15.50 -12.82 -2.06
C GLU A 35 14.08 -13.29 -2.41
N SER A 36 13.90 -14.61 -2.47
CA SER A 36 12.58 -15.20 -2.71
C SER A 36 11.61 -14.93 -1.54
N LEU A 37 10.41 -14.48 -1.91
CA LEU A 37 9.32 -14.19 -0.97
C LEU A 37 8.61 -15.46 -0.48
N VAL A 38 8.77 -16.57 -1.20
CA VAL A 38 8.06 -17.83 -0.92
C VAL A 38 8.95 -18.85 -0.23
N ARG A 39 10.23 -18.93 -0.61
CA ARG A 39 11.18 -19.93 -0.06
C ARG A 39 12.50 -19.27 0.35
N PRO A 40 13.12 -19.71 1.47
CA PRO A 40 12.60 -20.66 2.45
C PRO A 40 11.55 -20.00 3.37
N ARG A 41 11.00 -20.76 4.32
CA ARG A 41 10.03 -20.28 5.32
C ARG A 41 10.57 -19.10 6.15
N SER A 42 9.70 -18.44 6.90
CA SER A 42 10.06 -17.38 7.86
C SER A 42 11.13 -17.89 8.83
N ARG A 43 12.13 -17.05 9.12
CA ARG A 43 13.27 -17.37 9.98
C ARG A 43 13.63 -16.20 10.89
N CYS A 44 14.26 -16.51 12.03
CA CYS A 44 14.84 -15.50 12.89
C CYS A 44 15.98 -14.76 12.16
N PRO A 45 15.99 -13.41 12.16
CA PRO A 45 17.05 -12.65 11.50
C PRO A 45 18.42 -12.75 12.19
N SER A 46 18.45 -13.15 13.47
CA SER A 46 19.69 -13.26 14.25
C SER A 46 20.33 -14.64 14.18
N CYS A 47 19.57 -15.73 14.38
CA CYS A 47 20.12 -17.08 14.42
C CYS A 47 19.74 -17.95 13.21
N GLY A 48 18.92 -17.45 12.28
CA GLY A 48 18.49 -18.21 11.10
C GLY A 48 17.51 -19.36 11.37
N ALA A 49 17.18 -19.65 12.63
CA ALA A 49 16.24 -20.71 12.98
C ALA A 49 14.87 -20.47 12.33
N ALA A 50 14.28 -21.51 11.75
CA ALA A 50 12.96 -21.46 11.16
C ALA A 50 11.89 -21.15 12.23
N ILE A 51 10.97 -20.25 11.91
CA ILE A 51 9.85 -19.90 12.78
C ILE A 51 8.80 -21.01 12.70
N ARG A 52 8.41 -21.53 13.87
CA ARG A 52 7.37 -22.56 13.98
C ARG A 52 6.01 -21.97 13.55
N PRO A 53 5.08 -22.75 12.98
CA PRO A 53 3.74 -22.26 12.64
C PRO A 53 3.03 -21.56 13.80
N SER A 54 3.16 -22.08 15.03
CA SER A 54 2.57 -21.50 16.25
C SER A 54 3.23 -20.19 16.70
N ASP A 55 4.48 -19.95 16.27
CA ASP A 55 5.22 -18.70 16.52
C ASP A 55 5.04 -17.68 15.37
N ASN A 56 4.24 -18.04 14.35
CA ASN A 56 3.95 -17.23 13.17
C ASN A 56 2.48 -16.73 13.18
N VAL A 57 1.82 -16.72 14.34
CA VAL A 57 0.50 -16.10 14.53
C VAL A 57 0.71 -14.59 14.69
N PRO A 58 0.22 -13.76 13.75
CA PRO A 58 0.50 -12.32 13.74
C PRO A 58 0.12 -11.66 15.06
N VAL A 59 0.97 -10.76 15.55
CA VAL A 59 0.86 -9.98 16.80
C VAL A 59 0.89 -10.84 18.08
N VAL A 60 0.08 -11.89 18.13
CA VAL A 60 -0.08 -12.80 19.28
C VAL A 60 1.22 -13.50 19.62
N SER A 61 1.90 -14.11 18.64
CA SER A 61 3.17 -14.80 18.90
C SER A 61 4.26 -13.83 19.39
N TRP A 62 4.29 -12.59 18.87
CA TRP A 62 5.24 -11.57 19.32
C TRP A 62 4.98 -11.16 20.77
N LEU A 63 3.72 -10.92 21.16
CA LEU A 63 3.34 -10.59 22.53
C LEU A 63 3.62 -11.75 23.50
N ALA A 64 3.23 -12.97 23.14
CA ALA A 64 3.46 -14.17 23.96
C ALA A 64 4.95 -14.43 24.20
N LEU A 65 5.79 -14.18 23.20
CA LEU A 65 7.25 -14.30 23.31
C LEU A 65 7.94 -13.04 23.85
N ARG A 66 7.18 -12.02 24.26
CA ARG A 66 7.69 -10.73 24.77
C ARG A 66 8.68 -10.06 23.81
N GLY A 67 8.42 -10.19 22.51
CA GLY A 67 9.25 -9.66 21.43
C GLY A 67 10.62 -10.33 21.31
N ARG A 68 10.77 -11.60 21.71
CA ARG A 68 12.04 -12.34 21.63
C ARG A 68 11.94 -13.61 20.79
N CYS A 69 13.04 -13.99 20.15
CA CYS A 69 13.15 -15.27 19.47
C CYS A 69 13.12 -16.42 20.48
N ARG A 70 12.30 -17.45 20.22
CA ARG A 70 12.24 -18.66 21.06
C ARG A 70 13.56 -19.43 21.12
N ALA A 71 14.33 -19.44 20.03
CA ALA A 71 15.56 -20.24 19.93
C ALA A 71 16.78 -19.55 20.55
N CYS A 72 16.98 -18.25 20.31
CA CYS A 72 18.19 -17.53 20.73
C CYS A 72 17.95 -16.35 21.69
N GLY A 73 16.69 -16.03 22.03
CA GLY A 73 16.36 -14.95 22.97
C GLY A 73 16.60 -13.52 22.46
N SER A 74 17.10 -13.36 21.22
CA SER A 74 17.32 -12.04 20.60
C SER A 74 16.00 -11.28 20.42
N ARG A 75 16.05 -9.95 20.47
CA ARG A 75 14.86 -9.10 20.30
C ARG A 75 14.43 -9.06 18.84
N ILE A 76 13.13 -9.24 18.60
CA ILE A 76 12.48 -9.07 17.31
C ILE A 76 11.90 -7.66 17.24
N SER A 77 12.21 -6.95 16.14
CA SER A 77 11.82 -5.55 15.96
C SER A 77 10.30 -5.35 16.10
N PRO A 78 9.83 -4.25 16.72
CA PRO A 78 8.41 -3.93 16.82
C PRO A 78 7.78 -3.58 15.46
N VAL A 79 8.59 -3.37 14.41
CA VAL A 79 8.10 -3.11 13.05
C VAL A 79 7.25 -4.27 12.53
N TYR A 80 7.53 -5.51 12.96
CA TYR A 80 6.76 -6.68 12.55
C TYR A 80 5.30 -6.60 13.04
N PRO A 81 5.03 -6.59 14.37
CA PRO A 81 3.66 -6.48 14.87
C PRO A 81 2.99 -5.15 14.50
N LEU A 82 3.74 -4.05 14.36
CA LEU A 82 3.16 -2.79 13.88
C LEU A 82 2.66 -2.88 12.44
N THR A 83 3.43 -3.49 11.54
CA THR A 83 3.01 -3.67 10.14
C THR A 83 1.77 -4.58 10.07
N GLU A 84 1.75 -5.65 10.87
CA GLU A 84 0.59 -6.53 10.99
C GLU A 84 -0.65 -5.76 11.44
N LEU A 85 -0.55 -5.01 12.55
CA LEU A 85 -1.67 -4.21 13.09
C LEU A 85 -2.17 -3.15 12.12
N VAL A 86 -1.26 -2.43 11.44
CA VAL A 86 -1.64 -1.42 10.43
C VAL A 86 -2.38 -2.09 9.28
N CYS A 87 -1.91 -3.23 8.77
CA CYS A 87 -2.61 -3.97 7.70
C CYS A 87 -3.96 -4.50 8.18
N GLY A 88 -4.04 -5.05 9.39
CA GLY A 88 -5.29 -5.49 10.02
C GLY A 88 -6.31 -4.35 10.14
N GLY A 89 -5.87 -3.19 10.64
CA GLY A 89 -6.71 -2.00 10.76
C GLY A 89 -7.18 -1.46 9.41
N LEU A 90 -6.30 -1.44 8.40
CA LEU A 90 -6.65 -1.02 7.05
C LEU A 90 -7.63 -1.96 6.36
N PHE A 91 -7.48 -3.28 6.54
CA PHE A 91 -8.44 -4.27 6.04
C PHE A 91 -9.82 -4.05 6.64
N VAL A 92 -9.90 -3.86 7.96
CA VAL A 92 -11.16 -3.52 8.64
C VAL A 92 -11.71 -2.22 8.09
N ALA A 93 -10.90 -1.16 8.00
CA ALA A 93 -11.35 0.13 7.50
C ALA A 93 -11.92 0.04 6.08
N VAL A 94 -11.28 -0.70 5.17
CA VAL A 94 -11.81 -0.95 3.81
C VAL A 94 -13.12 -1.74 3.87
N ALA A 95 -13.18 -2.82 4.65
CA ALA A 95 -14.37 -3.65 4.79
C ALA A 95 -15.57 -2.90 5.38
N LEU A 96 -15.34 -1.88 6.21
CA LEU A 96 -16.39 -1.02 6.75
C LEU A 96 -16.76 0.14 5.81
N ARG A 97 -15.83 0.58 4.96
CA ARG A 97 -16.02 1.72 4.05
C ARG A 97 -16.82 1.37 2.80
N PHE A 98 -16.68 0.14 2.31
CA PHE A 98 -17.26 -0.31 1.04
C PHE A 98 -18.21 -1.49 1.25
N GLU A 99 -19.39 -1.40 0.65
CA GLU A 99 -20.36 -2.51 0.67
C GLU A 99 -20.13 -3.50 -0.47
N ASP A 100 -19.66 -3.03 -1.63
CA ASP A 100 -19.35 -3.90 -2.76
C ASP A 100 -18.14 -4.81 -2.46
N PRO A 101 -18.32 -6.15 -2.44
CA PRO A 101 -17.23 -7.08 -2.19
C PRO A 101 -16.10 -6.97 -3.22
N TRP A 102 -16.39 -6.56 -4.47
CA TRP A 102 -15.35 -6.38 -5.49
C TRP A 102 -14.38 -5.25 -5.11
N ARG A 103 -14.91 -4.15 -4.57
CA ARG A 103 -14.07 -3.05 -4.05
C ARG A 103 -13.26 -3.48 -2.84
N VAL A 104 -13.86 -4.21 -1.90
CA VAL A 104 -13.16 -4.66 -0.68
C VAL A 104 -11.99 -5.57 -1.03
N MET A 105 -12.21 -6.55 -1.90
CA MET A 105 -11.21 -7.55 -2.29
C MET A 105 -10.08 -6.94 -3.14
N LEU A 106 -10.35 -5.88 -3.92
CA LEU A 106 -9.30 -5.09 -4.56
C LEU A 106 -8.52 -4.22 -3.56
N LEU A 107 -9.23 -3.43 -2.76
CA LEU A 107 -8.64 -2.32 -2.02
C LEU A 107 -7.92 -2.77 -0.75
N ALA A 108 -8.40 -3.81 -0.06
CA ALA A 108 -7.78 -4.29 1.17
C ALA A 108 -6.31 -4.75 0.95
N PRO A 109 -6.00 -5.68 0.03
CA PRO A 109 -4.61 -6.02 -0.26
C PRO A 109 -3.83 -4.86 -0.91
N PHE A 110 -4.48 -4.00 -1.68
CA PHE A 110 -3.85 -2.82 -2.28
C PHE A 110 -3.33 -1.84 -1.22
N VAL A 111 -4.13 -1.46 -0.22
CA VAL A 111 -3.67 -0.53 0.83
C VAL A 111 -2.59 -1.16 1.71
N ALA A 112 -2.63 -2.48 1.93
CA ALA A 112 -1.56 -3.19 2.65
C ALA A 112 -0.25 -3.20 1.83
N LEU A 113 -0.31 -3.42 0.52
CA LEU A 113 0.83 -3.31 -0.37
C LEU A 113 1.47 -1.91 -0.31
N LEU A 114 0.66 -0.85 -0.25
CA LEU A 114 1.15 0.52 -0.11
C LEU A 114 1.92 0.73 1.20
N VAL A 115 1.52 0.08 2.30
CA VAL A 115 2.29 0.08 3.56
C VAL A 115 3.65 -0.56 3.35
N ALA A 116 3.71 -1.73 2.71
CA ALA A 116 4.98 -2.42 2.44
C ALA A 116 5.91 -1.58 1.55
N VAL A 117 5.39 -1.01 0.47
CA VAL A 117 6.13 -0.12 -0.42
C VAL A 117 6.65 1.10 0.34
N THR A 118 5.81 1.72 1.18
CA THR A 118 6.21 2.86 2.02
C THR A 118 7.37 2.50 2.95
N VAL A 119 7.28 1.37 3.65
CA VAL A 119 8.35 0.94 4.57
C VAL A 119 9.64 0.64 3.82
N ILE A 120 9.56 -0.02 2.66
CA ILE A 120 10.73 -0.33 1.82
C ILE A 120 11.36 0.96 1.30
N ASP A 121 10.56 1.89 0.76
CA ASP A 121 11.09 3.10 0.14
C ASP A 121 11.72 4.04 1.18
N VAL A 122 11.13 4.16 2.38
CA VAL A 122 11.74 4.92 3.49
C VAL A 122 13.10 4.35 3.90
N ARG A 123 13.27 3.02 3.85
CA ARG A 123 14.50 2.35 4.30
C ARG A 123 15.57 2.22 3.21
N HIS A 124 15.15 1.95 1.99
CA HIS A 124 16.03 1.55 0.88
C HIS A 124 15.97 2.49 -0.32
N ARG A 125 15.06 3.48 -0.34
CA ARG A 125 14.86 4.44 -1.45
C ARG A 125 14.66 3.77 -2.79
N MET A 126 13.89 2.68 -2.79
CA MET A 126 13.57 1.91 -3.97
C MET A 126 12.20 1.27 -3.82
N ILE A 127 11.56 0.97 -4.96
CA ILE A 127 10.29 0.26 -5.00
C ILE A 127 10.50 -1.06 -5.79
N PRO A 128 10.46 -2.22 -5.11
CA PRO A 128 10.79 -3.50 -5.76
C PRO A 128 9.76 -3.93 -6.81
N ASN A 129 10.25 -4.26 -8.01
CA ASN A 129 9.41 -4.84 -9.07
C ASN A 129 8.77 -6.19 -8.65
N ALA A 130 9.41 -6.92 -7.74
CA ALA A 130 8.89 -8.16 -7.17
C ALA A 130 7.55 -7.97 -6.43
N LEU A 131 7.20 -6.73 -6.07
CA LEU A 131 5.90 -6.37 -5.50
C LEU A 131 4.97 -5.73 -6.54
N LEU A 132 5.50 -4.80 -7.35
CA LEU A 132 4.68 -4.06 -8.31
C LEU A 132 4.17 -4.90 -9.48
N TYR A 133 4.99 -5.78 -10.06
CA TYR A 133 4.56 -6.57 -11.22
C TYR A 133 3.48 -7.59 -10.87
N PRO A 134 3.59 -8.38 -9.79
CA PRO A 134 2.48 -9.23 -9.37
C PRO A 134 1.22 -8.43 -9.05
N ALA A 135 1.35 -7.28 -8.39
CA ALA A 135 0.20 -6.43 -8.09
C ALA A 135 -0.50 -5.93 -9.36
N LEU A 136 0.24 -5.42 -10.34
CA LEU A 136 -0.31 -5.01 -11.64
C LEU A 136 -0.98 -6.18 -12.37
N LEU A 137 -0.31 -7.34 -12.41
CA LEU A 137 -0.80 -8.54 -13.07
C LEU A 137 -2.08 -9.09 -12.44
N LEU A 138 -2.27 -8.90 -11.13
CA LEU A 138 -3.49 -9.30 -10.44
C LEU A 138 -4.59 -8.24 -10.55
N THR A 139 -4.25 -6.96 -10.38
CA THR A 139 -5.23 -5.86 -10.38
C THR A 139 -5.88 -5.65 -11.73
N ALA A 140 -5.12 -5.66 -12.84
CA ALA A 140 -5.66 -5.38 -14.17
C ALA A 140 -6.79 -6.36 -14.58
N PRO A 141 -6.57 -7.70 -14.60
CA PRO A 141 -7.64 -8.63 -14.93
C PRO A 141 -8.74 -8.65 -13.87
N TYR A 142 -8.40 -8.43 -12.59
CA TYR A 142 -9.40 -8.38 -11.53
C TYR A 142 -10.45 -7.28 -11.76
N VAL A 143 -10.01 -6.08 -12.13
CA VAL A 143 -10.94 -4.96 -12.41
C VAL A 143 -11.82 -5.30 -13.62
N VAL A 144 -11.26 -5.87 -14.68
CA VAL A 144 -12.02 -6.28 -15.87
C VAL A 144 -13.08 -7.34 -15.51
N VAL A 145 -12.70 -8.37 -14.75
CA VAL A 145 -13.63 -9.42 -14.32
C VAL A 145 -14.72 -8.85 -13.41
N ALA A 146 -14.37 -7.98 -12.47
CA ALA A 146 -15.34 -7.35 -11.58
C ALA A 146 -16.36 -6.52 -12.36
N ASP A 147 -15.92 -5.71 -13.33
CA ASP A 147 -16.78 -4.91 -14.20
C ASP A 147 -17.74 -5.81 -15.02
N LEU A 148 -17.21 -6.85 -15.67
CA LEU A 148 -18.00 -7.80 -16.46
C LEU A 148 -19.04 -8.57 -15.65
N LEU A 149 -18.77 -8.81 -14.36
CA LEU A 149 -19.69 -9.49 -13.44
C LEU A 149 -20.66 -8.54 -12.73
N GLY A 150 -20.73 -7.27 -13.15
CA GLY A 150 -21.65 -6.27 -12.61
C GLY A 150 -21.23 -5.69 -11.25
N GLY A 151 -19.94 -5.81 -10.91
CA GLY A 151 -19.34 -5.10 -9.78
C GLY A 151 -19.31 -3.59 -10.03
N SER A 152 -19.08 -2.81 -8.98
CA SER A 152 -19.09 -1.34 -9.10
C SER A 152 -17.76 -0.74 -9.55
N LEU A 153 -16.88 -1.56 -10.13
CA LEU A 153 -15.59 -1.16 -10.70
C LEU A 153 -15.73 -0.97 -12.21
N ASP A 154 -15.08 0.05 -12.76
CA ASP A 154 -15.13 0.37 -14.20
C ASP A 154 -13.75 0.16 -14.84
N ALA A 155 -13.65 -0.81 -15.75
CA ALA A 155 -12.37 -1.19 -16.35
C ALA A 155 -11.81 -0.13 -17.29
N VAL A 156 -12.67 0.63 -17.97
CA VAL A 156 -12.25 1.71 -18.87
C VAL A 156 -11.63 2.83 -18.05
N ARG A 157 -12.28 3.26 -16.97
CA ARG A 157 -11.76 4.30 -16.06
C ARG A 157 -10.50 3.83 -15.35
N ALA A 158 -10.38 2.55 -15.02
CA ALA A 158 -9.14 1.97 -14.51
C ALA A 158 -8.00 2.10 -15.52
N GLY A 159 -8.23 1.76 -16.79
CA GLY A 159 -7.25 1.95 -17.86
C GLY A 159 -6.87 3.42 -18.07
N VAL A 160 -7.85 4.32 -18.06
CA VAL A 160 -7.61 5.78 -18.13
C VAL A 160 -6.81 6.26 -16.92
N GLY A 161 -7.14 5.81 -15.71
CA GLY A 161 -6.42 6.15 -14.49
C GLY A 161 -4.96 5.67 -14.50
N PHE A 162 -4.73 4.44 -14.98
CA PHE A 162 -3.39 3.88 -15.19
C PHE A 162 -2.56 4.77 -16.12
N LEU A 163 -3.12 5.13 -17.28
CA LEU A 163 -2.45 5.97 -18.27
C LEU A 163 -2.27 7.41 -17.77
N ALA A 164 -3.28 7.99 -17.12
CA ALA A 164 -3.23 9.37 -16.66
C ALA A 164 -2.18 9.56 -15.56
N TYR A 165 -2.20 8.72 -14.52
CA TYR A 165 -1.26 8.88 -13.40
C TYR A 165 0.12 8.29 -13.72
N GLY A 166 0.15 7.05 -14.21
CA GLY A 166 1.38 6.37 -14.59
C GLY A 166 2.07 7.04 -15.78
N GLY A 167 1.32 7.30 -16.86
CA GLY A 167 1.82 8.02 -18.03
C GLY A 167 2.21 9.46 -17.72
N GLY A 168 1.45 10.15 -16.87
CA GLY A 168 1.82 11.48 -16.38
C GLY A 168 3.19 11.51 -15.70
N LEU A 169 3.44 10.61 -14.74
CA LEU A 169 4.75 10.51 -14.10
C LEU A 169 5.84 9.99 -15.04
N LEU A 170 5.50 9.13 -16.00
CA LEU A 170 6.43 8.69 -17.04
C LEU A 170 6.91 9.88 -17.89
N LEU A 171 5.99 10.75 -18.32
CA LEU A 171 6.33 11.96 -19.06
C LEU A 171 7.28 12.86 -18.25
N VAL A 172 7.01 13.04 -16.95
CA VAL A 172 7.92 13.77 -16.06
C VAL A 172 9.31 13.11 -16.01
N ALA A 173 9.37 11.79 -15.87
CA ALA A 173 10.64 11.05 -15.81
C ALA A 173 11.43 11.14 -17.14
N LEU A 174 10.75 11.23 -18.28
CA LEU A 174 11.38 11.39 -19.60
C LEU A 174 11.87 12.82 -19.85
N VAL A 175 11.11 13.83 -19.43
CA VAL A 175 11.46 15.25 -19.61
C VAL A 175 12.53 15.71 -18.61
N ALA A 176 12.54 15.15 -17.40
CA ALA A 176 13.53 15.43 -16.36
C ALA A 176 14.28 14.15 -15.94
N PRO A 177 15.22 13.65 -16.77
CA PRO A 177 16.02 12.48 -16.44
C PRO A 177 16.72 12.63 -15.08
N GLY A 178 16.55 11.64 -14.20
CA GLY A 178 17.11 11.66 -12.84
C GLY A 178 16.28 12.44 -11.81
N GLY A 179 15.19 13.10 -12.22
CA GLY A 179 14.26 13.78 -11.31
C GLY A 179 13.30 12.84 -10.57
N MET A 180 12.97 11.69 -11.16
CA MET A 180 12.01 10.72 -10.60
C MET A 180 12.43 9.27 -10.89
N GLY A 181 12.20 8.37 -9.93
CA GLY A 181 12.50 6.96 -10.08
C GLY A 181 11.44 6.22 -10.91
N MET A 182 11.85 5.27 -11.76
CA MET A 182 10.90 4.40 -12.48
C MET A 182 10.06 3.52 -11.55
N GLY A 183 10.48 3.34 -10.29
CA GLY A 183 9.63 2.72 -9.26
C GLY A 183 8.38 3.55 -8.97
N ASP A 184 8.52 4.89 -8.86
CA ASP A 184 7.42 5.81 -8.58
C ASP A 184 6.42 5.83 -9.73
N VAL A 185 6.91 5.84 -10.97
CA VAL A 185 6.09 5.78 -12.19
C VAL A 185 5.21 4.51 -12.19
N LYS A 186 5.79 3.35 -11.89
CA LYS A 186 5.05 2.08 -11.86
C LYS A 186 4.08 2.01 -10.67
N LEU A 187 4.45 2.58 -9.53
CA LEU A 187 3.56 2.70 -8.38
C LEU A 187 2.36 3.59 -8.72
N ALA A 188 2.59 4.76 -9.33
CA ALA A 188 1.52 5.65 -9.78
C ALA A 188 0.61 5.00 -10.83
N ALA A 189 1.18 4.20 -11.74
CA ALA A 189 0.39 3.42 -12.69
C ALA A 189 -0.53 2.42 -11.98
N LEU A 190 -0.01 1.67 -10.99
CA LEU A 190 -0.80 0.74 -10.18
C LEU A 190 -1.88 1.47 -9.36
N VAL A 191 -1.55 2.62 -8.76
CA VAL A 191 -2.51 3.46 -8.02
C VAL A 191 -3.60 3.98 -8.96
N GLY A 192 -3.21 4.47 -10.13
CA GLY A 192 -4.13 4.94 -11.17
C GLY A 192 -5.07 3.84 -11.66
N LEU A 193 -4.55 2.61 -11.83
CA LEU A 193 -5.35 1.45 -12.20
C LEU A 193 -6.39 1.10 -11.12
N ALA A 194 -5.95 0.97 -9.87
CA ALA A 194 -6.83 0.59 -8.76
C ALA A 194 -7.88 1.66 -8.46
N LEU A 195 -7.48 2.93 -8.38
CA LEU A 195 -8.38 4.04 -8.05
C LEU A 195 -9.21 4.50 -9.25
N GLY A 196 -8.70 4.37 -10.48
CA GLY A 196 -9.45 4.66 -11.69
C GLY A 196 -10.70 3.79 -11.79
N GLY A 197 -10.62 2.52 -11.38
CA GLY A 197 -11.77 1.63 -11.29
C GLY A 197 -12.87 2.11 -10.32
N LEU A 198 -12.52 2.88 -9.29
CA LEU A 198 -13.49 3.51 -8.39
C LEU A 198 -14.08 4.80 -8.99
N GLY A 199 -13.29 5.51 -9.79
CA GLY A 199 -13.63 6.77 -10.46
C GLY A 199 -12.42 7.68 -10.62
N LEU A 200 -12.36 8.42 -11.73
CA LEU A 200 -11.23 9.29 -12.09
C LEU A 200 -10.97 10.42 -11.09
N SER A 201 -12.00 10.88 -10.37
CA SER A 201 -11.85 11.83 -9.27
C SER A 201 -10.94 11.30 -8.16
N SER A 202 -10.97 10.00 -7.88
CA SER A 202 -10.08 9.35 -6.91
C SER A 202 -8.62 9.39 -7.38
N VAL A 203 -8.38 9.21 -8.68
CA VAL A 203 -7.03 9.33 -9.26
C VAL A 203 -6.51 10.76 -9.11
N GLY A 204 -7.35 11.75 -9.41
CA GLY A 204 -7.02 13.17 -9.24
C GLY A 204 -6.71 13.54 -7.79
N VAL A 205 -7.53 13.10 -6.84
CA VAL A 205 -7.28 13.32 -5.39
C VAL A 205 -6.00 12.63 -4.95
N ALA A 206 -5.75 11.38 -5.37
CA ALA A 206 -4.54 10.66 -5.00
C ALA A 206 -3.27 11.34 -5.54
N ALA A 207 -3.27 11.77 -6.80
CA ALA A 207 -2.16 12.47 -7.41
C ALA A 207 -1.93 13.84 -6.75
N GLY A 208 -2.99 14.63 -6.57
CA GLY A 208 -2.94 15.94 -5.93
C GLY A 208 -2.46 15.85 -4.47
N ALA A 209 -3.06 14.97 -3.67
CA ALA A 209 -2.65 14.76 -2.29
C ALA A 209 -1.21 14.23 -2.19
N GLY A 210 -0.81 13.32 -3.08
CA GLY A 210 0.57 12.82 -3.12
C GLY A 210 1.59 13.93 -3.40
N ILE A 211 1.30 14.82 -4.34
CA ILE A 211 2.13 16.00 -4.63
C ILE A 211 2.19 16.94 -3.42
N LEU A 212 1.05 17.24 -2.79
CA LEU A 212 1.00 18.12 -1.62
C LEU A 212 1.79 17.55 -0.43
N ILE A 213 1.57 16.26 -0.11
CA ILE A 213 2.26 15.57 0.99
C ILE A 213 3.77 15.52 0.70
N GLY A 214 4.17 15.18 -0.52
CA GLY A 214 5.57 15.15 -0.91
C GLY A 214 6.24 16.52 -0.88
N GLY A 215 5.52 17.57 -1.31
CA GLY A 215 5.97 18.95 -1.25
C GLY A 215 6.18 19.42 0.19
N VAL A 216 5.23 19.16 1.09
CA VAL A 216 5.37 19.46 2.53
C VAL A 216 6.56 18.70 3.12
N ALA A 217 6.71 17.40 2.83
CA ALA A 217 7.84 16.62 3.29
C ALA A 217 9.18 17.18 2.79
N ALA A 218 9.24 17.65 1.55
CA ALA A 218 10.41 18.30 0.98
C ALA A 218 10.73 19.63 1.68
N ILE A 219 9.73 20.48 1.92
CA ILE A 219 9.91 21.74 2.65
C ILE A 219 10.43 21.48 4.06
N VAL A 220 9.81 20.55 4.79
CA VAL A 220 10.24 20.17 6.14
C VAL A 220 11.68 19.66 6.14
N ALA A 221 12.06 18.84 5.17
CA ALA A 221 13.44 18.35 5.04
C ALA A 221 14.44 19.49 4.80
N LEU A 222 14.10 20.45 3.92
CA LEU A 222 14.93 21.62 3.63
C LEU A 222 15.10 22.51 4.87
N VAL A 223 14.02 22.79 5.60
CA VAL A 223 14.05 23.59 6.84
C VAL A 223 14.83 22.88 7.95
N ALA A 224 14.77 21.55 8.01
CA ALA A 224 15.55 20.73 8.93
C ALA A 224 17.04 20.61 8.54
N GLY A 225 17.53 21.38 7.56
CA GLY A 225 18.92 21.40 7.15
C GLY A 225 19.36 20.18 6.34
N ARG A 226 18.44 19.35 5.85
CA ARG A 226 18.81 18.29 4.90
C ARG A 226 19.15 18.93 3.56
N GLY A 227 20.35 18.66 3.06
CA GLY A 227 20.86 19.30 1.85
C GLY A 227 19.95 19.05 0.64
N ARG A 228 19.87 20.02 -0.28
CA ARG A 228 19.08 19.97 -1.53
C ARG A 228 19.29 18.70 -2.38
N LYS A 229 20.39 17.97 -2.17
CA LYS A 229 20.74 16.73 -2.87
C LYS A 229 20.26 15.46 -2.16
N SER A 230 19.60 15.55 -1.01
CA SER A 230 19.02 14.36 -0.38
C SER A 230 17.84 13.88 -1.21
N SER A 231 17.99 12.73 -1.87
CA SER A 231 16.87 12.06 -2.53
C SER A 231 15.84 11.67 -1.47
N LEU A 232 14.73 12.39 -1.43
CA LEU A 232 13.58 12.04 -0.60
C LEU A 232 12.79 10.95 -1.32
N PRO A 233 12.44 9.86 -0.63
CA PRO A 233 11.58 8.83 -1.20
C PRO A 233 10.20 9.43 -1.50
N PHE A 234 9.78 9.40 -2.77
CA PHE A 234 8.49 9.94 -3.19
C PHE A 234 7.35 8.91 -3.07
N GLY A 235 7.69 7.61 -3.09
CA GLY A 235 6.76 6.49 -2.90
C GLY A 235 5.83 6.63 -1.69
N PRO A 236 6.31 7.01 -0.48
CA PRO A 236 5.47 7.28 0.68
C PRO A 236 4.39 8.34 0.44
N SER A 237 4.70 9.35 -0.36
CA SER A 237 3.75 10.43 -0.67
C SER A 237 2.68 9.94 -1.64
N ILE A 238 3.08 9.18 -2.67
CA ILE A 238 2.13 8.51 -3.58
C ILE A 238 1.21 7.57 -2.80
N ALA A 239 1.78 6.74 -1.92
CA ALA A 239 1.03 5.80 -1.08
C ALA A 239 0.06 6.52 -0.12
N ALA A 240 0.51 7.59 0.54
CA ALA A 240 -0.34 8.38 1.43
C ALA A 240 -1.49 9.05 0.68
N GLY A 241 -1.23 9.64 -0.50
CA GLY A 241 -2.27 10.21 -1.36
C GLY A 241 -3.28 9.16 -1.82
N ALA A 242 -2.82 7.96 -2.18
CA ALA A 242 -3.69 6.86 -2.56
C ALA A 242 -4.58 6.40 -1.38
N ILE A 243 -4.01 6.18 -0.19
CA ILE A 243 -4.78 5.79 1.00
C ILE A 243 -5.80 6.88 1.37
N LEU A 244 -5.40 8.16 1.34
CA LEU A 244 -6.32 9.29 1.56
C LEU A 244 -7.49 9.23 0.56
N SER A 245 -7.19 9.03 -0.72
CA SER A 245 -8.21 8.97 -1.75
C SER A 245 -9.14 7.76 -1.62
N VAL A 246 -8.66 6.62 -1.12
CA VAL A 246 -9.52 5.45 -0.88
C VAL A 246 -10.64 5.81 0.11
N PHE A 247 -10.31 6.53 1.18
CA PHE A 247 -11.28 6.80 2.24
C PHE A 247 -12.07 8.10 2.05
N ALA A 248 -11.44 9.13 1.49
CA ALA A 248 -11.97 10.49 1.39
C ALA A 248 -12.02 11.05 -0.05
N GLY A 249 -11.71 10.26 -1.07
CA GLY A 249 -11.61 10.72 -2.47
C GLY A 249 -12.84 11.48 -2.97
N PRO A 250 -14.05 10.87 -2.94
CA PRO A 250 -15.26 11.53 -3.39
C PRO A 250 -15.57 12.83 -2.63
N GLN A 251 -15.38 12.84 -1.31
CA GLN A 251 -15.65 14.01 -0.46
C GLN A 251 -14.67 15.14 -0.74
N LEU A 252 -13.39 14.83 -0.94
CA LEU A 252 -12.36 15.82 -1.27
C LEU A 252 -12.53 16.37 -2.69
N ALA A 253 -12.94 15.53 -3.64
CA ALA A 253 -13.22 15.97 -5.00
C ALA A 253 -14.43 16.93 -5.04
N ASP A 254 -15.52 16.58 -4.35
CA ASP A 254 -16.71 17.44 -4.24
C ASP A 254 -16.39 18.78 -3.55
N LEU A 255 -15.63 18.73 -2.44
CA LEU A 255 -15.17 19.94 -1.76
C LEU A 255 -14.35 20.84 -2.70
N TYR A 256 -13.44 20.27 -3.47
CA TYR A 256 -12.64 21.02 -4.44
C TYR A 256 -13.50 21.69 -5.51
N LEU A 257 -14.46 20.96 -6.10
CA LEU A 257 -15.34 21.50 -7.14
C LEU A 257 -16.20 22.66 -6.59
N ARG A 258 -16.76 22.50 -5.39
CA ARG A 258 -17.51 23.57 -4.71
C ARG A 258 -16.67 24.83 -4.46
N LEU A 259 -15.40 24.67 -4.06
CA LEU A 259 -14.50 25.80 -3.81
C LEU A 259 -14.12 26.53 -5.11
N VAL A 260 -14.03 25.82 -6.23
CA VAL A 260 -13.66 26.38 -7.54
C VAL A 260 -14.90 26.87 -8.33
N GLY A 261 -16.11 26.65 -7.80
CA GLY A 261 -17.36 27.13 -8.39
C GLY A 261 -17.86 26.31 -9.57
N ALA A 262 -17.48 25.03 -9.64
CA ALA A 262 -17.96 24.06 -10.63
C ALA A 262 -19.10 23.19 -10.06
#